data_AF-A0A455U4A5-F1
#
_entry.id   AF-A0A455U4A5-F1
#
_cell.length_a   1.000
_cell.length_b   1.000
_cell.length_c   1.000
_cell.angle_alpha   90.00
_cell.angle_beta   90.00
_cell.angle_gamma   90.00
#
_symmetry.space_group_name_H-M   'P 1'
#
loop_
_entity.id
_entity.type
_entity.pdbx_description
1 polymer ?
#
loop_
_entity_poly.entity_id
_entity_poly.type
_entity_poly.pdbx_seq_one_letter_code
_entity_poly.pdbx_strand_id
1 'polypeptide(L)'
;MSRTGFYWHERCFWHDQGAIGVFSAPGEFLQPQAASESPESKRRLKNILEVSGLIDELYVVKPPAATLDDLLRFHTPRYLDKLQAGGSSTRWQRRRLRTLHARQLGGGHAVRRVGCCRR
;
A
#
# COMPACT_ATOMS: atom_id res chain seq x y z
N MET A 1 29.44 -12.76 7.28
CA MET A 1 28.50 -12.15 8.25
C MET A 1 27.22 -11.80 7.49
N SER A 2 26.06 -12.08 8.09
CA SER A 2 24.79 -12.48 7.46
C SER A 2 24.49 -11.92 6.07
N ARG A 3 24.43 -12.81 5.08
CA ARG A 3 24.26 -12.49 3.64
C ARG A 3 22.78 -12.30 3.25
N THR A 4 21.87 -12.26 4.22
CA THR A 4 20.42 -12.27 3.99
C THR A 4 19.81 -10.94 4.41
N GLY A 5 19.32 -10.17 3.45
CA GLY A 5 18.60 -8.93 3.68
C GLY A 5 17.09 -9.18 3.88
N PHE A 6 16.50 -8.50 4.86
CA PHE A 6 15.06 -8.53 5.10
C PHE A 6 14.48 -7.13 4.86
N TYR A 7 13.75 -6.98 3.75
CA TYR A 7 13.18 -5.69 3.34
C TYR A 7 11.71 -5.60 3.77
N TRP A 8 11.38 -4.64 4.62
CA TRP A 8 10.00 -4.45 5.05
C TRP A 8 9.67 -3.00 5.42
N HIS A 9 8.37 -2.66 5.39
CA HIS A 9 7.86 -1.39 5.88
C HIS A 9 6.39 -1.55 6.33
N GLU A 10 6.03 -0.99 7.49
CA GLU A 10 4.66 -1.06 8.06
C GLU A 10 3.53 -0.62 7.10
N ARG A 11 3.77 0.37 6.23
CA ARG A 11 2.78 0.85 5.26
C ARG A 11 2.34 -0.24 4.29
N CYS A 12 3.16 -1.25 4.03
CA CYS A 12 2.77 -2.39 3.19
C CYS A 12 1.62 -3.19 3.80
N PHE A 13 1.43 -3.16 5.14
CA PHE A 13 0.32 -3.81 5.83
C PHE A 13 -0.95 -2.94 5.87
N TRP A 14 -0.93 -1.74 5.33
CA TRP A 14 -2.10 -0.84 5.33
C TRP A 14 -2.88 -0.93 4.01
N HIS A 15 -2.46 -1.81 3.10
CA HIS A 15 -3.21 -2.16 1.91
C HIS A 15 -4.45 -2.98 2.29
N ASP A 16 -5.64 -2.40 2.15
CA ASP A 16 -6.96 -3.00 2.45
C ASP A 16 -7.85 -3.18 1.22
N GLN A 17 -7.98 -4.43 0.75
CA GLN A 17 -8.81 -4.82 -0.39
C GLN A 17 -10.32 -4.74 -0.14
N GLY A 18 -10.72 -4.47 1.10
CA GLY A 18 -12.11 -4.51 1.50
C GLY A 18 -12.62 -5.95 1.61
N ALA A 19 -13.94 -6.05 1.77
CA ALA A 19 -14.59 -7.32 2.10
C ALA A 19 -14.93 -8.16 0.85
N ILE A 20 -13.90 -8.55 0.10
CA ILE A 20 -14.04 -9.33 -1.15
C ILE A 20 -13.87 -10.85 -0.95
N GLY A 21 -13.45 -11.29 0.24
CA GLY A 21 -13.20 -12.71 0.51
C GLY A 21 -12.12 -13.31 -0.39
N VAL A 22 -12.37 -14.51 -0.91
CA VAL A 22 -11.53 -15.18 -1.92
C VAL A 22 -11.82 -14.67 -3.34
N PHE A 23 -12.92 -13.94 -3.52
CA PHE A 23 -13.36 -13.50 -4.84
C PHE A 23 -12.74 -12.15 -5.22
N SER A 24 -12.68 -11.87 -6.52
CA SER A 24 -12.13 -10.62 -7.06
C SER A 24 -13.11 -9.45 -6.99
N ALA A 25 -14.39 -9.70 -6.67
CA ALA A 25 -15.43 -8.69 -6.55
C ALA A 25 -16.53 -9.10 -5.55
N PRO A 26 -17.22 -8.13 -4.92
CA PRO A 26 -18.42 -8.39 -4.13
C PRO A 26 -19.58 -8.92 -5.00
N GLY A 27 -20.52 -9.63 -4.39
CA GLY A 27 -21.73 -10.14 -5.05
C GLY A 27 -22.90 -10.23 -4.08
N GLU A 28 -24.13 -10.17 -4.61
CA GLU A 28 -25.37 -10.16 -3.82
C GLU A 28 -25.51 -11.38 -2.90
N PHE A 29 -25.05 -12.54 -3.38
CA PHE A 29 -25.09 -13.81 -2.64
C PHE A 29 -23.73 -14.18 -2.03
N LEU A 30 -22.77 -13.25 -2.03
CA LEU A 30 -21.45 -13.46 -1.44
C LEU A 30 -21.40 -12.77 -0.09
N GLN A 31 -21.30 -13.56 0.98
CA GLN A 31 -21.13 -13.00 2.32
C GLN A 31 -19.81 -12.21 2.37
N PRO A 32 -19.84 -10.94 2.81
CA PRO A 32 -18.63 -10.14 2.96
C PRO A 32 -17.65 -10.81 3.91
N GLN A 33 -16.44 -11.06 3.43
CA GLN A 33 -15.35 -11.69 4.19
C GLN A 33 -14.07 -10.90 3.99
N ALA A 34 -13.16 -10.98 4.95
CA ALA A 34 -11.83 -10.38 4.80
C ALA A 34 -11.16 -10.92 3.53
N ALA A 35 -10.51 -10.03 2.77
CA ALA A 35 -9.78 -10.43 1.59
C ALA A 35 -8.76 -11.52 1.92
N SER A 36 -8.63 -12.52 1.03
CA SER A 36 -7.65 -13.59 1.18
C SER A 36 -6.23 -13.03 1.34
N GLU A 37 -5.91 -11.98 0.57
CA GLU A 37 -4.67 -11.21 0.67
C GLU A 37 -4.69 -10.17 1.82
N SER A 38 -4.97 -10.65 3.03
CA SER A 38 -5.04 -9.82 4.23
C SER A 38 -3.65 -9.35 4.71
N PRO A 39 -3.57 -8.21 5.43
CA PRO A 39 -2.32 -7.76 6.04
C PRO A 39 -1.88 -8.63 7.23
N GLU A 40 -2.83 -9.27 7.92
CA GLU A 40 -2.55 -10.06 9.13
C GLU A 40 -1.63 -11.26 8.87
N SER A 41 -1.78 -11.94 7.73
CA SER A 41 -0.88 -13.04 7.35
C SER A 41 0.58 -12.60 7.28
N LYS A 42 0.84 -11.41 6.72
CA LYS A 42 2.20 -10.86 6.56
C LYS A 42 2.72 -10.26 7.87
N ARG A 43 1.85 -9.63 8.67
CA ARG A 43 2.20 -9.12 10.01
C ARG A 43 2.57 -10.24 10.98
N ARG A 44 1.83 -11.37 10.95
CA ARG A 44 2.15 -12.54 11.78
C ARG A 44 3.50 -13.17 11.42
N LEU A 45 3.86 -13.21 10.15
CA LEU A 45 5.21 -13.63 9.73
C LEU A 45 6.28 -12.74 10.37
N LYS A 46 6.13 -11.41 10.27
CA LYS A 46 7.05 -10.46 10.91
C LYS A 46 7.11 -10.68 12.42
N ASN A 47 5.97 -10.85 13.09
CA ASN A 47 5.92 -11.09 14.53
C ASN A 47 6.62 -12.39 14.94
N ILE A 48 6.51 -13.45 14.13
CA ILE A 48 7.23 -14.72 14.37
C ILE A 48 8.74 -14.51 14.29
N LEU A 49 9.22 -13.73 13.30
CA LEU A 49 10.65 -13.40 13.17
C LEU A 49 11.18 -12.61 14.38
N GLU A 50 10.36 -11.72 14.94
CA GLU A 50 10.71 -10.94 16.13
C GLU A 50 10.77 -11.83 17.38
N VAL A 51 9.73 -12.63 17.65
CA VAL A 51 9.70 -13.44 18.88
C VAL A 51 10.65 -14.63 18.84
N SER A 52 11.06 -15.10 17.66
CA SER A 52 12.05 -16.16 17.52
C SER A 52 13.49 -15.66 17.66
N GLY A 53 13.73 -14.35 17.65
CA GLY A 53 15.07 -13.76 17.60
C GLY A 53 15.77 -13.88 16.23
N LEU A 54 15.15 -14.54 15.25
CA LEU A 54 15.74 -14.71 13.91
C LEU A 54 15.95 -13.36 13.21
N ILE A 55 15.15 -12.35 13.56
CA ILE A 55 15.29 -11.01 12.99
C ILE A 55 16.65 -10.37 13.29
N ASP A 56 17.28 -10.71 14.42
CA ASP A 56 18.58 -10.17 14.82
C ASP A 56 19.75 -10.73 13.99
N GLU A 57 19.53 -11.86 13.32
CA GLU A 57 20.49 -12.45 12.38
C GLU A 57 20.39 -11.86 10.96
N LEU A 58 19.32 -11.10 10.67
CA LEU A 58 19.04 -10.56 9.34
C LEU A 58 19.49 -9.11 9.19
N TYR A 59 19.91 -8.74 7.99
CA TYR A 59 20.13 -7.33 7.66
C TYR A 59 18.78 -6.66 7.32
N VAL A 60 18.15 -6.05 8.32
CA VAL A 60 16.82 -5.42 8.17
C VAL A 60 16.93 -4.07 7.48
N VAL A 61 16.22 -3.92 6.36
CA VAL A 61 16.23 -2.70 5.54
C VAL A 61 14.83 -2.17 5.33
N LYS A 62 14.67 -0.86 5.47
CA LYS A 62 13.45 -0.15 5.11
C LYS A 62 13.57 0.37 3.67
N PRO A 63 12.89 -0.22 2.68
CA PRO A 63 13.03 0.20 1.29
C PRO A 63 12.43 1.60 1.06
N PRO A 64 13.03 2.43 0.19
CA PRO A 64 12.40 3.64 -0.30
C PRO A 64 11.20 3.29 -1.19
N ALA A 65 10.28 4.24 -1.36
CA ALA A 65 9.23 4.11 -2.36
C ALA A 65 9.83 4.11 -3.76
N ALA A 66 9.30 3.28 -4.66
CA ALA A 66 9.71 3.26 -6.06
C ALA A 66 9.50 4.63 -6.71
N THR A 67 10.48 5.07 -7.51
CA THR A 67 10.35 6.31 -8.27
C THR A 67 9.53 6.09 -9.54
N LEU A 68 9.04 7.18 -10.14
CA LEU A 68 8.35 7.08 -11.43
C LEU A 68 9.27 6.47 -12.49
N ASP A 69 10.55 6.84 -12.50
CA ASP A 69 11.55 6.32 -13.43
C ASP A 69 11.76 4.81 -13.26
N ASP A 70 11.74 4.30 -12.02
CA ASP A 70 11.81 2.86 -11.76
C ASP A 70 10.59 2.12 -12.31
N LEU A 71 9.39 2.68 -12.11
CA LEU A 71 8.14 2.08 -12.59
C LEU A 71 8.04 2.09 -14.12
N LEU A 72 8.55 3.14 -14.78
CA LEU A 72 8.53 3.29 -16.23
C LEU A 72 9.45 2.30 -16.97
N ARG A 73 10.37 1.63 -16.26
CA ARG A 73 11.17 0.53 -16.84
C ARG A 73 10.33 -0.68 -17.22
N PHE A 74 9.18 -0.87 -16.58
CA PHE A 74 8.30 -2.03 -16.76
C PHE A 74 6.87 -1.67 -17.18
N HIS A 75 6.46 -0.41 -17.00
CA HIS A 75 5.09 0.04 -17.24
C HIS A 75 5.02 1.24 -18.18
N THR A 76 3.93 1.33 -18.95
CA THR A 76 3.67 2.51 -19.80
C THR A 76 3.16 3.68 -18.96
N PRO A 77 3.47 4.95 -19.35
CA PRO A 77 2.92 6.13 -18.68
C PRO A 77 1.39 6.08 -18.57
N ARG A 78 0.73 5.68 -19.67
CA ARG A 78 -0.73 5.51 -19.74
C ARG A 78 -1.28 4.54 -18.68
N TYR A 79 -0.56 3.47 -18.36
CA TYR A 79 -0.98 2.53 -17.33
C TYR A 79 -0.87 3.15 -15.93
N LEU A 80 0.23 3.85 -15.65
CA LEU A 80 0.44 4.53 -14.38
C LEU A 80 -0.59 5.64 -14.16
N ASP A 81 -0.93 6.40 -15.20
CA ASP A 81 -1.99 7.42 -15.16
C ASP A 81 -3.35 6.80 -14.82
N LYS A 82 -3.68 5.63 -15.39
CA LYS A 82 -4.91 4.90 -15.08
C LYS A 82 -4.96 4.39 -13.64
N LEU A 83 -3.84 3.86 -13.13
CA LEU A 83 -3.73 3.44 -11.73
C LEU A 83 -3.91 4.63 -10.79
N GLN A 84 -3.27 5.75 -11.12
CA GLN A 84 -3.33 6.99 -10.38
C GLN A 84 -4.74 7.60 -10.36
N ALA A 85 -5.46 7.54 -11.49
CA ALA A 85 -6.83 8.01 -11.62
C ALA A 85 -7.86 7.14 -10.86
N GLY A 86 -7.48 5.92 -10.43
CA GLY A 86 -8.33 5.04 -9.62
C GLY A 86 -9.40 4.28 -10.41
N GLY A 87 -9.03 3.70 -11.55
CA GLY A 87 -9.94 2.96 -12.43
C GLY A 87 -10.75 1.84 -11.76
N SER A 88 -12.06 2.08 -11.64
CA SER A 88 -13.23 1.18 -11.67
C SER A 88 -13.37 -0.08 -10.78
N SER A 89 -12.35 -0.61 -10.11
CA SER A 89 -12.54 -1.68 -9.09
C SER A 89 -12.05 -1.29 -7.70
N THR A 90 -11.40 -0.14 -7.60
CA THR A 90 -10.64 0.22 -6.42
C THR A 90 -11.19 1.52 -5.82
N ARG A 91 -12.10 1.40 -4.84
CA ARG A 91 -12.52 2.42 -3.86
C ARG A 91 -11.36 2.90 -2.94
N TRP A 92 -10.13 2.97 -3.45
CA TRP A 92 -8.90 2.98 -2.66
C TRP A 92 -8.37 4.37 -2.31
N GLN A 93 -9.05 5.43 -2.73
CA GLN A 93 -8.60 6.81 -2.45
C GLN A 93 -9.67 7.71 -1.80
N ARG A 94 -10.94 7.28 -1.67
CA ARG A 94 -12.03 8.19 -1.24
C ARG A 94 -12.28 8.32 0.27
N ARG A 95 -11.62 7.54 1.13
CA ARG A 95 -11.91 7.56 2.60
C ARG A 95 -11.00 8.46 3.46
N ARG A 96 -10.26 9.41 2.88
CA ARG A 96 -9.36 10.32 3.64
C ARG A 96 -9.47 11.81 3.28
N LEU A 97 -10.68 12.33 3.01
CA LEU A 97 -10.91 13.79 2.82
C LEU A 97 -12.18 14.31 3.52
N ARG A 98 -12.58 13.74 4.66
CA ARG A 98 -13.65 14.30 5.49
C ARG A 98 -13.29 14.28 6.98
N THR A 99 -12.25 15.03 7.34
CA THR A 99 -12.05 15.64 8.66
C THR A 99 -10.73 16.42 8.67
N LEU A 100 -10.63 17.47 7.87
CA LEU A 100 -9.71 18.56 8.17
C LEU A 100 -10.44 19.88 7.95
N HIS A 101 -10.40 20.68 8.99
CA HIS A 101 -11.08 21.95 9.14
C HIS A 101 -10.91 22.87 7.93
N ALA A 102 -12.00 23.58 7.65
CA ALA A 102 -11.96 24.85 6.94
C ALA A 102 -10.93 25.78 7.61
N ARG A 103 -9.84 26.06 6.90
CA ARG A 103 -9.18 27.37 6.94
C ARG A 103 -8.49 27.62 5.60
N GLN A 104 -9.20 28.38 4.79
CA GLN A 104 -8.72 29.12 3.63
C GLN A 104 -7.42 29.86 4.01
N LEU A 105 -6.39 29.81 3.16
CA LEU A 105 -5.58 30.96 2.74
C LEU A 105 -4.52 30.54 1.69
N GLY A 106 -4.59 31.17 0.51
CA GLY A 106 -3.44 31.60 -0.28
C GLY A 106 -2.69 30.61 -1.19
N GLY A 107 -2.96 30.71 -2.50
CA GLY A 107 -1.96 30.83 -3.58
C GLY A 107 -0.78 29.84 -3.66
N GLY A 108 -0.79 28.98 -4.68
CA GLY A 108 0.43 28.31 -5.15
C GLY A 108 0.14 27.04 -5.95
N HIS A 109 0.65 26.98 -7.17
CA HIS A 109 0.50 25.88 -8.14
C HIS A 109 0.54 24.47 -7.51
N ALA A 110 -0.61 23.80 -7.50
CA ALA A 110 -0.73 22.42 -7.04
C ALA A 110 -0.24 21.45 -8.13
N VAL A 111 1.06 21.18 -8.14
CA VAL A 111 1.57 19.94 -8.75
C VAL A 111 1.05 18.81 -7.88
N ARG A 112 -0.04 18.18 -8.33
CA ARG A 112 -0.64 16.99 -7.70
C ARG A 112 0.33 15.81 -7.82
N ARG A 113 1.27 15.73 -6.89
CA ARG A 113 2.18 14.59 -6.72
C ARG A 113 1.39 13.42 -6.17
N VAL A 114 1.24 12.37 -6.97
CA VAL A 114 0.71 11.10 -6.48
C VAL A 114 1.84 10.31 -5.87
N GLY A 115 2.03 10.57 -4.58
CA GLY A 115 2.91 9.79 -3.73
C GLY A 115 2.11 8.70 -3.05
N CYS A 116 2.19 7.47 -3.58
CA CYS A 116 1.80 6.25 -2.84
C CYS A 116 2.65 6.07 -1.56
N CYS A 117 3.71 6.86 -1.36
CA CYS A 117 4.47 6.92 -0.13
C CYS A 117 5.26 8.23 -0.06
N ARG A 118 4.79 9.27 0.64
CA ARG A 118 5.68 10.27 1.28
C ARG A 118 4.93 11.14 2.30
N ARG A 119 5.55 11.17 3.49
CA ARG A 119 5.44 12.05 4.68
C ARG A 119 4.05 12.30 5.25
#